data_AF-A0A7G3B5D7-F1
#
_entry.id   AF-A0A7G3B5D7-F1
#
_cell.length_a   1.000
_cell.length_b   1.000
_cell.length_c   1.000
_cell.angle_alpha   90.00
_cell.angle_beta   90.00
_cell.angle_gamma   90.00
#
_symmetry.space_group_name_H-M   'P 1'
#
loop_
_entity.id
_entity.type
_entity.pdbx_description
1 polymer ?
#
loop_
_entity_poly.entity_id
_entity_poly.type
_entity_poly.pdbx_seq_one_letter_code
_entity_poly.pdbx_strand_id
1 'polypeptide(L)'
;MHGAGLTHILFLPNWATIFELYNCEDPTCYLDLARLRGVNYITWEKPEKLQAEDDGRGSGSGGAYAKFTNYSFDVDEFMRLVHKAADHVEQQKEFRDLVKKYLPENHQEL
;
A
#
# COMPACT_ATOMS: atom_id res chain seq x y z
N MET A 1 -9.50 -2.51 -5.40
CA MET A 1 -9.74 -1.20 -4.74
C MET A 1 -9.29 -0.06 -5.65
N HIS A 2 -10.05 0.24 -6.71
CA HIS A 2 -9.69 1.33 -7.64
C HIS A 2 -10.71 2.46 -7.46
N GLY A 3 -10.25 3.66 -7.10
CA GLY A 3 -11.08 4.86 -6.92
C GLY A 3 -11.12 5.40 -5.48
N ALA A 4 -11.29 4.54 -4.46
CA ALA A 4 -11.35 5.02 -3.07
C ALA A 4 -9.99 5.55 -2.57
N GLY A 5 -8.88 4.92 -2.91
CA GLY A 5 -7.55 5.29 -2.39
C GLY A 5 -7.14 6.74 -2.68
N LEU A 6 -7.62 7.32 -3.79
CA LEU A 6 -7.23 8.67 -4.24
C LEU A 6 -7.70 9.77 -3.29
N THR A 7 -8.97 9.74 -2.88
CA THR A 7 -9.52 10.73 -1.93
C THR A 7 -8.95 10.54 -0.52
N HIS A 8 -8.68 9.30 -0.13
CA HIS A 8 -8.22 9.00 1.23
C HIS A 8 -6.81 9.57 1.50
N ILE A 9 -5.94 9.64 0.47
CA ILE A 9 -4.60 10.24 0.59
C ILE A 9 -4.64 11.67 1.16
N LEU A 10 -5.67 12.46 0.80
CA LEU A 10 -5.81 13.85 1.27
C LEU A 10 -6.00 13.96 2.78
N PHE A 11 -6.55 12.92 3.42
CA PHE A 11 -6.88 12.91 4.85
C PHE A 11 -5.89 12.10 5.69
N LEU A 12 -4.88 11.49 5.06
CA LEU A 12 -3.88 10.75 5.79
C LEU A 12 -3.01 11.68 6.65
N PRO A 13 -2.62 11.24 7.85
CA PRO A 13 -1.63 11.97 8.63
C PRO A 13 -0.28 11.98 7.91
N ASN A 14 0.56 12.98 8.21
CA ASN A 14 1.88 13.14 7.57
C ASN A 14 2.78 11.91 7.75
N TRP A 15 2.59 11.16 8.83
CA TRP A 15 3.36 9.97 9.15
C TRP A 15 2.87 8.70 8.43
N ALA A 16 1.79 8.77 7.65
CA ALA A 16 1.22 7.61 6.98
C ALA A 16 2.14 7.05 5.87
N THR A 17 1.93 5.77 5.58
CA THR A 17 2.52 5.09 4.42
C THR A 17 1.42 4.59 3.50
N ILE A 18 1.55 4.87 2.20
CA ILE A 18 0.76 4.25 1.14
C ILE A 18 1.47 2.97 0.69
N PHE A 19 0.74 1.86 0.72
CA PHE A 19 1.19 0.61 0.12
C PHE A 19 0.37 0.31 -1.13
N GLU A 20 1.03 0.34 -2.29
CA GLU A 20 0.45 -0.08 -3.57
C GLU A 20 0.90 -1.51 -3.90
N LEU A 21 0.00 -2.48 -3.71
CA LEU A 21 0.25 -3.91 -3.97
C LEU A 21 0.60 -4.17 -5.45
N TYR A 22 -0.08 -3.51 -6.37
CA TYR A 22 0.21 -3.62 -7.79
C TYR A 22 -0.21 -2.36 -8.51
N ASN A 23 0.73 -1.77 -9.25
CA ASN A 23 0.55 -0.50 -9.94
C ASN A 23 -0.03 -0.66 -11.34
N CYS A 24 -0.39 -1.87 -11.76
CA CYS A 24 -0.92 -2.14 -13.10
C CYS A 24 0.01 -1.61 -14.21
N GLU A 25 1.32 -1.74 -13.99
CA GLU A 25 2.38 -1.24 -14.88
C GLU A 25 2.46 0.29 -15.00
N ASP A 26 1.73 1.02 -14.16
CA ASP A 26 1.78 2.47 -14.05
C ASP A 26 2.23 2.89 -12.63
N PRO A 27 3.55 2.89 -12.35
CA PRO A 27 4.07 3.27 -11.05
C PRO A 27 3.81 4.74 -10.69
N THR A 28 3.47 5.59 -11.65
CA THR A 28 3.33 7.03 -11.40
C THR A 28 2.00 7.38 -10.74
N CYS A 29 0.95 6.58 -10.98
CA CYS A 29 -0.42 6.82 -10.53
C CYS A 29 -0.52 7.18 -9.03
N TYR A 30 0.04 6.36 -8.14
CA TYR A 30 -0.01 6.61 -6.70
C TYR A 30 1.27 7.21 -6.12
N LEU A 31 2.42 6.96 -6.75
CA LEU A 31 3.70 7.52 -6.32
C LEU A 31 3.69 9.05 -6.34
N ASP A 32 3.20 9.65 -7.42
CA ASP A 32 3.21 11.10 -7.54
C ASP A 32 2.18 11.76 -6.61
N LEU A 33 1.07 11.08 -6.32
CA LEU A 33 0.11 11.52 -5.32
C LEU A 33 0.67 11.46 -3.91
N ALA A 34 1.37 10.38 -3.57
CA ALA A 34 2.03 10.25 -2.28
C ALA A 34 3.12 11.33 -2.11
N ARG A 35 3.89 11.60 -3.16
CA ARG A 35 4.87 12.71 -3.20
C ARG A 35 4.22 14.07 -3.04
N LEU A 36 3.12 14.33 -3.76
CA LEU A 36 2.39 15.60 -3.69
C LEU A 36 1.81 15.82 -2.28
N ARG A 37 1.29 14.77 -1.65
CA ARG A 37 0.83 14.82 -0.27
C ARG A 37 1.99 14.87 0.73
N GLY A 38 3.18 14.39 0.37
CA GLY A 38 4.33 14.29 1.28
C GLY A 38 4.18 13.14 2.30
N VAL A 39 3.58 12.03 1.89
CA VAL A 39 3.49 10.79 2.69
C VAL A 39 4.40 9.72 2.10
N ASN A 40 4.83 8.78 2.93
CA ASN A 40 5.68 7.69 2.49
C ASN A 40 4.92 6.77 1.51
N TYR A 41 5.65 6.19 0.56
CA TYR A 41 5.10 5.29 -0.45
C TYR A 41 5.99 4.06 -0.55
N ILE A 42 5.34 2.90 -0.52
CA ILE A 42 5.96 1.61 -0.81
C ILE A 42 5.11 0.88 -1.85
N THR A 43 5.76 0.07 -2.66
CA THR A 43 5.10 -0.81 -3.62
C THR A 43 5.75 -2.18 -3.59
N TRP A 44 5.22 -3.09 -4.39
CA TRP A 44 5.73 -4.45 -4.51
C TRP A 44 7.18 -4.46 -5.01
N GLU A 45 8.07 -5.16 -4.30
CA GLU A 45 9.51 -5.18 -4.60
C GLU A 45 9.95 -6.44 -5.36
N LYS A 46 9.15 -7.51 -5.35
CA LYS A 46 9.48 -8.82 -5.95
C LYS A 46 8.44 -9.28 -6.97
N PRO A 47 8.49 -8.80 -8.23
CA PRO A 47 7.46 -9.05 -9.24
C PRO A 47 7.14 -10.54 -9.44
N GLU A 48 8.14 -11.42 -9.31
CA GLU A 48 8.01 -12.88 -9.43
C GLU A 48 7.08 -13.51 -8.38
N LYS A 49 6.82 -12.79 -7.28
CA LYS A 49 5.94 -13.19 -6.18
C LYS A 49 4.50 -12.68 -6.31
N LEU A 50 4.17 -12.07 -7.45
CA LEU A 50 2.83 -11.61 -7.80
C LEU A 50 2.42 -12.29 -9.11
N GLN A 51 1.27 -12.97 -9.12
CA GLN A 51 0.83 -13.77 -10.26
C GLN A 51 -0.60 -13.42 -10.63
N ALA A 52 -0.81 -13.09 -11.91
CA ALA A 52 -2.16 -12.93 -12.48
C ALA A 52 -2.86 -14.30 -12.53
N GLU A 53 -4.11 -14.36 -12.09
CA GLU A 53 -4.92 -15.59 -12.07
C GLU A 53 -5.57 -15.88 -13.43
N ASP A 54 -5.71 -14.88 -14.31
CA ASP A 54 -6.25 -15.00 -15.66
C ASP A 54 -5.29 -14.33 -16.66
N ASP A 55 -5.13 -14.92 -17.84
CA ASP A 55 -4.40 -14.32 -18.97
C ASP A 55 -5.24 -13.26 -19.71
N GLY A 56 -6.40 -12.91 -19.15
CA GLY A 56 -7.33 -11.89 -19.63
C GLY A 56 -8.06 -12.31 -20.89
N ARG A 57 -8.10 -13.62 -21.20
CA ARG A 57 -8.76 -14.17 -22.40
C ARG A 57 -10.24 -14.48 -22.19
N GLY A 58 -10.75 -14.34 -20.97
CA GLY A 58 -12.15 -14.64 -20.62
C GLY A 58 -13.18 -13.52 -20.92
N SER A 59 -12.77 -12.24 -21.04
CA SER A 59 -13.73 -11.17 -21.30
C SER A 59 -13.85 -10.91 -22.81
N GLY A 60 -14.95 -11.34 -23.43
CA GLY A 60 -15.29 -11.12 -24.85
C GLY A 60 -15.48 -9.66 -25.30
N SER A 61 -14.91 -8.70 -24.58
CA SER A 61 -14.96 -7.27 -24.86
C SER A 61 -13.58 -6.66 -24.67
N GLY A 62 -12.79 -6.62 -25.75
CA GLY A 62 -11.67 -5.69 -25.94
C GLY A 62 -10.56 -5.71 -24.88
N GLY A 63 -9.63 -6.65 -24.99
CA GLY A 63 -8.27 -6.55 -24.42
C GLY A 63 -8.14 -6.87 -22.92
N ALA A 64 -7.12 -7.68 -22.60
CA ALA A 64 -6.70 -7.97 -21.24
C ALA A 64 -6.12 -6.71 -20.58
N TYR A 65 -6.93 -5.96 -19.84
CA TYR A 65 -6.42 -4.85 -19.03
C TYR A 65 -5.97 -5.39 -17.67
N ALA A 66 -4.67 -5.25 -17.36
CA ALA A 66 -4.05 -5.66 -16.09
C ALA A 66 -4.85 -5.19 -14.85
N LYS A 67 -5.51 -4.04 -14.96
CA LYS A 67 -6.35 -3.44 -13.94
C LYS A 67 -7.60 -4.23 -13.55
N PHE A 68 -8.11 -5.11 -14.42
CA PHE A 68 -9.32 -5.91 -14.20
C PHE A 68 -9.03 -7.40 -14.02
N THR A 69 -7.76 -7.75 -13.79
CA THR A 69 -7.32 -9.12 -13.55
C THR A 69 -7.23 -9.39 -12.06
N ASN A 70 -7.57 -10.62 -11.64
CA ASN A 70 -7.32 -11.06 -10.27
C ASN A 70 -5.85 -11.45 -10.10
N TYR A 71 -5.30 -11.20 -8.91
CA TYR A 71 -3.91 -11.51 -8.61
C TYR A 71 -3.82 -12.31 -7.32
N SER A 72 -2.97 -13.33 -7.34
CA SER A 72 -2.45 -13.99 -6.14
C SER A 72 -1.06 -13.43 -5.81
N PHE A 73 -0.72 -13.40 -4.53
CA PHE A 73 0.55 -12.87 -4.06
C PHE A 73 1.13 -13.69 -2.92
N ASP A 74 2.45 -13.65 -2.78
CA ASP A 74 3.19 -14.28 -1.69
C ASP A 74 2.95 -13.55 -0.36
N VAL A 75 2.46 -14.28 0.64
CA VAL A 75 2.09 -13.72 1.96
C VAL A 75 3.32 -13.21 2.71
N ASP A 76 4.45 -13.90 2.65
CA ASP A 76 5.66 -13.50 3.36
C ASP A 76 6.21 -12.17 2.84
N GLU A 77 6.18 -11.96 1.52
CA GLU A 77 6.57 -10.71 0.90
C GLU A 77 5.59 -9.58 1.24
N PHE A 78 4.29 -9.85 1.24
CA PHE A 78 3.29 -8.89 1.69
C PHE A 78 3.56 -8.46 3.14
N MET A 79 3.75 -9.41 4.05
CA MET A 79 4.04 -9.13 5.46
C MET A 79 5.36 -8.38 5.64
N ARG A 80 6.40 -8.72 4.87
CA ARG A 80 7.67 -7.98 4.89
C ARG A 80 7.49 -6.51 4.51
N LEU A 81 6.68 -6.21 3.49
CA LEU A 81 6.39 -4.85 3.07
C LEU A 81 5.52 -4.11 4.09
N VAL A 82 4.55 -4.78 4.70
CA VAL A 82 3.73 -4.22 5.79
C VAL A 82 4.60 -3.88 7.01
N HIS A 83 5.52 -4.76 7.43
CA HIS A 83 6.46 -4.46 8.51
C HIS A 83 7.37 -3.27 8.16
N LYS A 84 7.88 -3.21 6.93
CA LYS A 84 8.65 -2.05 6.46
C LYS A 84 7.85 -0.74 6.55
N ALA A 85 6.55 -0.77 6.25
CA ALA A 85 5.66 0.38 6.42
C ALA A 85 5.46 0.74 7.90
N ALA A 86 5.25 -0.27 8.76
CA ALA A 86 5.07 -0.11 10.19
C ALA A 86 6.31 0.51 10.83
N ASP A 87 7.50 -0.01 10.55
CA ASP A 87 8.78 0.52 11.01
C ASP A 87 8.93 2.01 10.66
N HIS A 88 8.56 2.39 9.44
CA HIS A 88 8.58 3.79 9.02
C HIS A 88 7.65 4.67 9.86
N VAL A 89 6.42 4.21 10.12
CA VAL A 89 5.40 4.92 10.91
C VAL A 89 5.85 5.06 12.37
N GLU A 90 6.36 3.98 12.97
CA GLU A 90 6.81 3.92 14.36
C GLU A 90 7.99 4.84 14.64
N GLN A 91 8.82 5.11 13.63
CA GLN A 91 9.94 6.04 13.72
C GLN A 91 9.50 7.52 13.66
N GLN A 92 8.28 7.82 13.22
CA GLN A 92 7.79 9.20 13.10
C GLN A 92 7.50 9.81 14.49
N LYS A 93 8.01 11.03 14.71
CA LYS A 93 7.84 11.74 15.99
C LYS A 93 6.37 11.98 16.31
N GLU A 94 5.59 12.44 15.34
CA GLU A 94 4.17 12.77 15.48
C GLU A 94 3.34 11.54 15.86
N PHE A 95 3.67 10.38 15.28
CA PHE A 95 3.02 9.12 15.64
C PHE A 95 3.37 8.70 17.07
N ARG A 96 4.65 8.75 17.45
CA ARG A 96 5.09 8.43 18.81
C ARG A 96 4.47 9.35 19.85
N ASP A 97 4.35 10.64 19.55
CA ASP A 97 3.71 11.62 20.44
C ASP A 97 2.20 11.33 20.58
N LEU A 98 1.54 10.94 19.49
CA LEU A 98 0.14 10.49 19.50
C LEU A 98 -0.04 9.26 20.40
N VAL A 99 0.78 8.22 20.19
CA VAL A 99 0.73 6.98 20.98
C VAL A 99 0.95 7.28 22.46
N LYS A 100 1.99 8.04 22.82
CA LYS A 100 2.24 8.43 24.22
C LYS A 100 1.08 9.18 24.87
N LYS A 101 0.37 9.99 24.09
CA LYS A 101 -0.76 10.80 24.58
C LYS A 101 -2.02 9.96 24.84
N TYR A 102 -2.27 8.95 24.01
CA TYR A 102 -3.55 8.23 23.99
C TYR A 102 -3.46 6.76 24.41
N LEU A 103 -2.26 6.19 24.46
CA LEU A 103 -1.96 4.81 24.88
C LEU A 103 -0.89 4.83 25.98
N PRO A 104 -1.25 5.22 27.23
CA PRO A 104 -0.33 5.11 28.36
C PRO A 104 0.08 3.64 28.59
N GLU A 105 1.29 3.42 29.13
CA GLU A 105 2.13 2.20 29.13
C GLU A 105 1.51 0.87 29.63
N ASN A 106 0.20 0.79 29.91
CA ASN A 106 -0.46 -0.40 30.42
C ASN A 106 -0.87 -1.45 29.36
N HIS A 107 -0.42 -1.33 28.11
CA HIS A 107 -0.64 -2.33 27.06
C HIS A 107 0.69 -2.70 26.37
N GLN A 108 1.49 -3.50 27.07
CA GLN A 108 2.73 -4.11 26.55
C GLN A 108 2.54 -5.54 26.00
N GLU A 109 1.31 -5.93 25.63
CA GLU A 109 1.07 -7.22 24.99
C GLU A 109 0.16 -7.07 23.77
N LEU A 110 0.73 -6.72 22.63
CA LEU A 110 0.22 -7.05 21.29
C LEU A 110 1.39 -7.23 20.33
#